data_AF-A0A968P422-F1
#
_entry.id   AF-A0A968P422-F1
#
_cell.length_a   1.000
_cell.length_b   1.000
_cell.length_c   1.000
_cell.angle_alpha   90.00
_cell.angle_beta   90.00
_cell.angle_gamma   90.00
#
_symmetry.space_group_name_H-M   'P 1'
#
loop_
_entity.id
_entity.type
_entity.pdbx_description
1 polymer ?
#
loop_
_entity_poly.entity_id
_entity_poly.type
_entity_poly.pdbx_seq_one_letter_code
_entity_poly.pdbx_strand_id
1 'polypeptide(L)'
;MRRTLAFCALAAGIAASPVWGQPADGAAIYAKYCSQCHGDTGDGVGIATPYLKPAPRDFTSGKYKIRRTPTGSLPLDEDLERVVRVGLPYTAMPGFGTVLNDAQIAAVVTHIKSFSPDFADPELEPEAIQVPEPPAYTEQSAELGKAVYEETGCARCHGNIGFGDGPSAPTLKDDWDVHIRPADLSMPWTFRGGGTRKDIFRTMSAGFNGTPMPGFHGSIEVEKIWAIVDYIASLSGNTVEEPYGTMIKAVGRDEAIDLAQGAALFENAPKTTFPVVGQIVEKGRNFHPSAVAISAQAIYNQDEVAIRLTWHDMRAETSGHNAPDLQVEEGDDHDRFLPKQARGGGEAAAEEGDVWGDAAADDSSSGATWS
;
A
#
# COMPACT_ATOMS: atom_id res chain seq x y z
N MET A 1 2.15 -38.34 81.28
CA MET A 1 2.14 -39.28 80.12
C MET A 1 1.00 -38.88 79.19
N ARG A 2 1.20 -39.10 77.88
CA ARG A 2 0.40 -38.69 76.69
C ARG A 2 0.71 -37.27 76.18
N ARG A 3 1.73 -37.21 75.31
CA ARG A 3 1.95 -36.14 74.34
C ARG A 3 1.14 -36.48 73.08
N THR A 4 0.24 -35.59 72.67
CA THR A 4 -0.55 -35.73 71.44
C THR A 4 0.11 -34.84 70.37
N LEU A 5 0.62 -35.45 69.30
CA LEU A 5 1.12 -34.74 68.13
C LEU A 5 -0.07 -34.27 67.27
N ALA A 6 -0.13 -32.97 66.98
CA ALA A 6 -1.01 -32.42 65.96
C ALA A 6 -0.34 -32.58 64.58
N PHE A 7 -1.01 -33.30 63.68
CA PHE A 7 -0.62 -33.39 62.27
C PHE A 7 -1.24 -32.21 61.51
N CYS A 8 -0.40 -31.29 61.04
CA CYS A 8 -0.79 -30.21 60.15
C CYS A 8 -0.79 -30.75 58.73
N ALA A 9 -1.98 -30.96 58.14
CA ALA A 9 -2.12 -31.33 56.75
C ALA A 9 -1.85 -30.09 55.87
N LEU A 10 -0.69 -30.02 55.23
CA LEU A 10 -0.46 -29.08 54.14
C LEU A 10 -1.28 -29.53 52.93
N ALA A 11 -2.32 -28.78 52.59
CA ALA A 11 -2.93 -28.83 51.27
C ALA A 11 -1.92 -28.25 50.27
N ALA A 12 -1.30 -29.11 49.46
CA ALA A 12 -0.49 -28.69 48.32
C ALA A 12 -1.44 -28.12 47.26
N GLY A 13 -1.58 -26.79 47.23
CA GLY A 13 -2.17 -26.10 46.09
C GLY A 13 -1.28 -26.35 44.87
N ILE A 14 -1.83 -27.00 43.85
CA ILE A 14 -1.23 -27.01 42.52
C ILE A 14 -1.40 -25.57 41.99
N ALA A 15 -0.42 -24.72 42.30
CA ALA A 15 -0.25 -23.47 41.59
C ALA A 15 0.14 -23.87 40.16
N ALA A 16 -0.78 -23.67 39.21
CA ALA A 16 -0.42 -23.73 37.80
C ALA A 16 0.66 -22.67 37.56
N SER A 17 1.90 -23.13 37.36
CA SER A 17 3.00 -22.27 36.95
C SER A 17 2.60 -21.54 35.66
N PRO A 18 2.96 -20.26 35.50
CA PRO A 18 2.76 -19.58 34.21
C PRO A 18 3.49 -20.39 33.14
N VAL A 19 2.77 -20.78 32.09
CA VAL A 19 3.35 -21.51 30.97
C VAL A 19 4.19 -20.52 30.16
N TRP A 20 5.49 -20.50 30.43
CA TRP A 20 6.47 -19.86 29.58
C TRP A 20 6.56 -20.66 28.27
N GLY A 21 6.20 -20.04 27.14
CA GLY A 21 6.50 -20.57 25.80
C GLY A 21 5.41 -21.41 25.13
N GLN A 22 4.14 -21.01 25.17
CA GLN A 22 3.21 -21.48 24.13
C GLN A 22 3.70 -20.95 22.77
N PRO A 23 3.88 -21.81 21.75
CA PRO A 23 4.21 -21.33 20.41
C PRO A 23 3.10 -20.38 19.94
N ALA A 24 3.49 -19.28 19.29
CA ALA A 24 2.51 -18.35 18.75
C ALA A 24 1.61 -19.09 17.74
N ASP A 25 0.30 -18.96 17.90
CA ASP A 25 -0.67 -19.58 17.01
C ASP A 25 -0.81 -18.74 15.73
N GLY A 26 -0.07 -19.14 14.69
CA GLY A 26 -0.08 -18.46 13.39
C GLY A 26 -1.44 -18.43 12.72
N ALA A 27 -2.26 -19.48 12.89
CA ALA A 27 -3.60 -19.55 12.30
C ALA A 27 -4.56 -18.57 12.99
N ALA A 28 -4.51 -18.49 14.32
CA ALA A 28 -5.30 -17.50 15.07
C ALA A 28 -4.89 -16.05 14.74
N ILE A 29 -3.59 -15.80 14.56
CA ILE A 29 -3.08 -14.49 14.12
C ILE A 29 -3.58 -14.16 12.72
N TYR A 30 -3.50 -15.11 11.79
CA TYR A 30 -3.96 -14.94 10.41
C TYR A 30 -5.46 -14.63 10.33
N ALA A 31 -6.30 -15.42 11.03
CA ALA A 31 -7.74 -15.20 11.07
C ALA A 31 -8.10 -13.82 11.65
N LYS A 32 -7.33 -13.34 12.62
CA LYS A 32 -7.57 -12.04 13.24
C LYS A 32 -7.18 -10.85 12.34
N TYR A 33 -6.04 -10.93 11.67
CA TYR A 33 -5.42 -9.75 11.04
C TYR A 33 -5.32 -9.82 9.51
N CYS A 34 -5.38 -11.01 8.91
CA CYS A 34 -5.03 -11.22 7.50
C CYS A 34 -6.22 -11.67 6.65
N SER A 35 -7.08 -12.56 7.15
CA SER A 35 -8.10 -13.23 6.33
C SER A 35 -9.17 -12.30 5.77
N GLN A 36 -9.45 -11.17 6.44
CA GLN A 36 -10.37 -10.14 5.94
C GLN A 36 -9.97 -9.60 4.56
N CYS A 37 -8.67 -9.60 4.24
CA CYS A 37 -8.14 -9.21 2.94
C CYS A 37 -7.73 -10.44 2.12
N HIS A 38 -6.99 -11.37 2.71
CA HIS A 38 -6.38 -12.49 1.98
C HIS A 38 -7.26 -13.74 1.85
N GLY A 39 -8.49 -13.72 2.38
CA GLY A 39 -9.41 -14.86 2.41
C GLY A 39 -9.07 -15.84 3.54
N ASP A 40 -10.07 -16.60 4.02
CA ASP A 40 -9.84 -17.63 5.05
C ASP A 40 -9.02 -18.82 4.52
N THR A 41 -9.02 -19.02 3.21
CA THR A 41 -8.30 -20.04 2.45
C THR A 41 -6.97 -19.54 1.87
N GLY A 42 -6.61 -18.28 2.09
CA GLY A 42 -5.39 -17.68 1.54
C GLY A 42 -5.41 -17.42 0.03
N ASP A 43 -6.56 -17.49 -0.63
CA ASP A 43 -6.74 -17.32 -2.08
C ASP A 43 -6.80 -15.85 -2.54
N GLY A 44 -6.66 -14.89 -1.63
CA GLY A 44 -6.75 -13.46 -1.92
C GLY A 44 -8.19 -12.93 -2.02
N VAL A 45 -9.20 -13.74 -1.69
CA VAL A 45 -10.63 -13.40 -1.80
C VAL A 45 -11.24 -13.16 -0.41
N GLY A 46 -10.78 -12.11 0.28
CA GLY A 46 -11.38 -11.62 1.52
C GLY A 46 -12.56 -10.66 1.28
N ILE A 47 -13.32 -10.37 2.35
CA ILE A 47 -14.44 -9.41 2.32
C ILE A 47 -14.00 -8.00 1.87
N ALA A 48 -12.74 -7.64 2.12
CA ALA A 48 -12.19 -6.35 1.72
C ALA A 48 -11.76 -6.30 0.24
N THR A 49 -11.47 -7.43 -0.41
CA THR A 49 -10.86 -7.51 -1.75
C THR A 49 -11.52 -6.60 -2.81
N PRO A 50 -12.86 -6.49 -2.92
CA PRO A 50 -13.51 -5.61 -3.90
C PRO A 50 -13.15 -4.12 -3.78
N TYR A 51 -12.64 -3.69 -2.62
CA TYR A 51 -12.31 -2.30 -2.30
C TYR A 51 -10.80 -2.02 -2.30
N LEU A 52 -9.98 -3.00 -2.68
CA LEU A 52 -8.51 -2.89 -2.62
C LEU A 52 -7.91 -2.98 -4.02
N LYS A 53 -7.11 -1.97 -4.39
CA LYS A 53 -6.16 -2.04 -5.51
C LYS A 53 -4.76 -1.65 -5.03
N PRO A 54 -3.73 -2.48 -5.26
CA PRO A 54 -3.79 -3.81 -5.88
C PRO A 54 -4.58 -4.83 -5.04
N ALA A 55 -5.07 -5.89 -5.68
CA ALA A 55 -5.73 -6.98 -4.97
C ALA A 55 -4.77 -7.65 -3.96
N PRO A 56 -5.29 -8.15 -2.83
CA PRO A 56 -4.53 -8.95 -1.89
C PRO A 56 -3.86 -10.15 -2.57
N ARG A 57 -2.74 -10.60 -2.00
CA ARG A 57 -1.97 -11.74 -2.53
C ARG A 57 -2.75 -13.04 -2.33
N ASP A 58 -2.90 -13.79 -3.41
CA ASP A 58 -3.21 -15.23 -3.41
C ASP A 58 -1.96 -16.02 -3.02
N PHE A 59 -1.96 -16.57 -1.81
CA PHE A 59 -0.89 -17.38 -1.24
C PHE A 59 -0.90 -18.82 -1.76
N THR A 60 -2.04 -19.33 -2.22
CA THR A 60 -2.19 -20.70 -2.74
C THR A 60 -1.36 -20.92 -4.00
N SER A 61 -1.16 -19.84 -4.78
CA SER A 61 -0.39 -19.85 -6.03
C SER A 61 1.12 -20.07 -5.88
N GLY A 62 1.69 -19.92 -4.68
CA GLY A 62 3.16 -19.92 -4.48
C GLY A 62 3.89 -18.72 -5.12
N LYS A 63 3.19 -17.78 -5.77
CA LYS A 63 3.79 -16.67 -6.52
C LYS A 63 3.90 -15.40 -5.69
N TYR A 64 5.11 -15.13 -5.19
CA TYR A 64 5.40 -13.92 -4.40
C TYR A 64 6.15 -12.87 -5.21
N LYS A 65 5.81 -11.59 -5.02
CA LYS A 65 6.47 -10.49 -5.73
C LYS A 65 7.81 -10.14 -5.08
N ILE A 66 7.81 -9.86 -3.78
CA ILE A 66 8.98 -9.34 -3.08
C ILE A 66 9.85 -10.50 -2.58
N ARG A 67 11.00 -10.72 -3.22
CA ARG A 67 11.89 -11.87 -2.97
C ARG A 67 13.37 -11.53 -3.12
N ARG A 68 14.23 -12.38 -2.58
CA ARG A 68 15.69 -12.46 -2.83
C ARG A 68 16.09 -13.73 -3.60
N THR A 69 15.17 -14.31 -4.35
CA THR A 69 15.38 -15.59 -5.06
C THR A 69 15.14 -15.38 -6.57
N PRO A 70 15.71 -16.21 -7.46
CA PRO A 70 15.50 -16.10 -8.90
C PRO A 70 14.02 -16.08 -9.30
N THR A 71 13.71 -15.52 -10.47
CA THR A 71 12.34 -15.54 -11.01
C THR A 71 11.83 -16.98 -11.11
N GLY A 72 10.59 -17.21 -10.69
CA GLY A 72 9.96 -18.53 -10.62
C GLY A 72 10.16 -19.25 -9.28
N SER A 73 11.19 -18.91 -8.50
CA SER A 73 11.46 -19.53 -7.19
C SER A 73 10.56 -18.99 -6.09
N LEU A 74 10.32 -19.83 -5.07
CA LEU A 74 9.66 -19.46 -3.82
C LEU A 74 10.44 -18.36 -3.07
N PRO A 75 9.77 -17.55 -2.22
CA PRO A 75 10.44 -16.61 -1.31
C PRO A 75 11.24 -17.34 -0.22
N LEU A 76 12.24 -16.66 0.34
CA LEU A 76 12.82 -17.06 1.63
C LEU A 76 11.88 -16.69 2.78
N ASP A 77 12.01 -17.35 3.93
CA ASP A 77 11.20 -17.04 5.12
C ASP A 77 11.40 -15.59 5.54
N GLU A 78 12.64 -15.09 5.51
CA GLU A 78 12.95 -13.71 5.87
C GLU A 78 12.36 -12.70 4.88
N ASP A 79 12.07 -13.09 3.63
CA ASP A 79 11.36 -12.22 2.69
C ASP A 79 9.90 -12.04 3.11
N LEU A 80 9.24 -13.13 3.51
CA LEU A 80 7.86 -13.11 4.01
C LEU A 80 7.76 -12.38 5.33
N GLU A 81 8.66 -12.68 6.27
CA GLU A 81 8.71 -12.01 7.57
C GLU A 81 8.93 -10.51 7.42
N ARG A 82 9.81 -10.09 6.51
CA ARG A 82 10.04 -8.67 6.23
C ARG A 82 8.75 -8.02 5.74
N VAL A 83 8.06 -8.61 4.77
CA VAL A 83 6.81 -8.08 4.22
C VAL A 83 5.73 -7.96 5.29
N VAL A 84 5.55 -8.97 6.14
CA VAL A 84 4.58 -8.91 7.25
C VAL A 84 4.97 -7.81 8.25
N ARG A 85 6.26 -7.67 8.54
CA ARG A 85 6.77 -6.70 9.51
C ARG A 85 6.60 -5.25 9.06
N VAL A 86 7.00 -4.93 7.83
CA VAL A 86 7.05 -3.55 7.33
C VAL A 86 5.85 -3.17 6.46
N GLY A 87 5.10 -4.15 5.97
CA GLY A 87 4.00 -3.93 5.04
C GLY A 87 4.47 -3.68 3.61
N LEU A 88 3.56 -3.21 2.76
CA LEU A 88 3.85 -2.79 1.40
C LEU A 88 3.38 -1.35 1.19
N PRO A 89 4.30 -0.37 1.05
CA PRO A 89 3.96 1.03 0.81
C PRO A 89 2.97 1.19 -0.36
N TYR A 90 2.08 2.19 -0.24
CA TYR A 90 1.07 2.54 -1.26
C TYR A 90 0.17 1.35 -1.66
N THR A 91 -0.09 0.48 -0.69
CA THR A 91 -1.12 -0.57 -0.75
C THR A 91 -1.87 -0.61 0.57
N ALA A 92 -2.93 -1.42 0.65
CA ALA A 92 -3.65 -1.66 1.89
C ALA A 92 -2.99 -2.71 2.82
N MET A 93 -1.73 -3.10 2.56
CA MET A 93 -0.99 -4.03 3.41
C MET A 93 -0.14 -3.25 4.43
N PRO A 94 -0.62 -3.04 5.67
CA PRO A 94 0.13 -2.32 6.70
C PRO A 94 1.31 -3.16 7.21
N GLY A 95 2.25 -2.51 7.89
CA GLY A 95 3.27 -3.19 8.67
C GLY A 95 2.74 -3.64 10.03
N PHE A 96 3.00 -4.90 10.39
CA PHE A 96 2.57 -5.48 11.66
C PHE A 96 3.66 -5.51 12.73
N GLY A 97 4.87 -5.00 12.45
CA GLY A 97 6.01 -5.07 13.37
C GLY A 97 5.85 -4.30 14.69
N THR A 98 4.85 -3.41 14.80
CA THR A 98 4.50 -2.70 16.04
C THR A 98 3.45 -3.44 16.86
N VAL A 99 2.76 -4.42 16.28
CA VAL A 99 1.65 -5.16 16.89
C VAL A 99 2.02 -6.62 17.17
N LEU A 100 2.87 -7.20 16.32
CA LEU A 100 3.35 -8.58 16.41
C LEU A 100 4.85 -8.61 16.69
N ASN A 101 5.27 -9.47 17.62
CA ASN A 101 6.68 -9.75 17.86
C ASN A 101 7.25 -10.77 16.84
N ASP A 102 8.56 -11.02 16.90
CA ASP A 102 9.25 -11.90 15.94
C ASP A 102 8.70 -13.33 15.91
N ALA A 103 8.40 -13.92 17.07
CA ALA A 103 7.85 -15.27 17.14
C ALA A 103 6.43 -15.34 16.53
N GLN A 104 5.63 -14.29 16.72
CA GLN A 104 4.29 -14.18 16.11
C GLN A 104 4.36 -13.99 14.60
N ILE A 105 5.31 -13.20 14.10
CA ILE A 105 5.56 -13.00 12.68
C ILE A 105 6.00 -14.32 12.02
N ALA A 106 6.96 -15.03 12.62
CA ALA A 106 7.41 -16.33 12.12
C ALA A 106 6.26 -17.37 12.11
N ALA A 107 5.41 -17.36 13.13
CA ALA A 107 4.25 -18.26 13.20
C ALA A 107 3.21 -17.98 12.11
N VAL A 108 2.85 -16.71 11.87
CA VAL A 108 1.90 -16.38 10.79
C VAL A 108 2.52 -16.65 9.41
N VAL A 109 3.83 -16.44 9.23
CA VAL A 109 4.54 -16.82 7.98
C VAL A 109 4.48 -18.33 7.76
N THR A 110 4.69 -19.13 8.81
CA THR A 110 4.53 -20.59 8.75
C THR A 110 3.12 -20.98 8.30
N HIS A 111 2.09 -20.32 8.83
CA HIS A 111 0.71 -20.55 8.40
C HIS A 111 0.46 -20.11 6.94
N ILE A 112 1.00 -18.96 6.52
CA ILE A 112 0.91 -18.48 5.13
C ILE A 112 1.53 -19.50 4.16
N LYS A 113 2.70 -20.06 4.50
CA LYS A 113 3.35 -21.11 3.70
C LYS A 113 2.49 -22.36 3.56
N SER A 114 1.65 -22.67 4.55
CA SER A 114 0.78 -23.85 4.50
C SER A 114 -0.33 -23.81 3.44
N PHE A 115 -0.62 -22.64 2.85
CA PHE A 115 -1.62 -22.50 1.78
C PHE A 115 -1.16 -23.03 0.43
N SER A 116 0.15 -23.23 0.22
CA SER A 116 0.69 -23.74 -1.03
C SER A 116 1.52 -25.00 -0.77
N PRO A 117 1.24 -26.13 -1.45
CA PRO A 117 2.00 -27.36 -1.29
C PRO A 117 3.46 -27.21 -1.71
N ASP A 118 3.78 -26.23 -2.56
CA ASP A 118 5.12 -25.98 -3.08
C ASP A 118 6.14 -25.74 -1.96
N PHE A 119 5.73 -25.12 -0.83
CA PHE A 119 6.62 -24.90 0.31
C PHE A 119 7.00 -26.17 1.08
N ALA A 120 6.28 -27.28 0.85
CA ALA A 120 6.60 -28.57 1.46
C ALA A 120 7.45 -29.46 0.53
N ASP A 121 7.70 -29.02 -0.71
CA ASP A 121 8.50 -29.76 -1.69
C ASP A 121 9.99 -29.41 -1.54
N PRO A 122 10.85 -30.37 -1.13
CA PRO A 122 12.29 -30.14 -1.02
C PRO A 122 12.97 -29.80 -2.35
N GLU A 123 12.38 -30.15 -3.50
CA GLU A 123 12.93 -29.81 -4.82
C GLU A 123 12.71 -28.33 -5.19
N LEU A 124 11.81 -27.64 -4.47
CA LEU A 124 11.49 -26.23 -4.68
C LEU A 124 12.16 -25.30 -3.65
N GLU A 125 13.06 -25.82 -2.82
CA GLU A 125 13.86 -25.00 -1.91
C GLU A 125 14.67 -23.94 -2.69
N PRO A 126 14.48 -22.64 -2.42
CA PRO A 126 15.04 -21.61 -3.26
C PRO A 126 16.49 -21.25 -2.89
N GLU A 127 17.31 -21.01 -3.90
CA GLU A 127 18.63 -20.42 -3.70
C GLU A 127 18.55 -18.89 -3.62
N ALA A 128 19.25 -18.30 -2.65
CA ALA A 128 19.28 -16.86 -2.48
C ALA A 128 20.21 -16.17 -3.50
N ILE A 129 19.70 -15.15 -4.17
CA ILE A 129 20.50 -14.22 -4.96
C ILE A 129 21.41 -13.43 -4.02
N GLN A 130 22.70 -13.45 -4.31
CA GLN A 130 23.66 -12.57 -3.65
C GLN A 130 23.44 -11.13 -4.11
N VAL A 131 23.06 -10.26 -3.18
CA VAL A 131 22.91 -8.82 -3.44
C VAL A 131 24.19 -8.12 -2.95
N PRO A 132 25.09 -7.72 -3.86
CA PRO A 132 26.32 -7.03 -3.48
C PRO A 132 26.02 -5.68 -2.82
N GLU A 133 27.02 -5.12 -2.14
CA GLU A 133 26.93 -3.75 -1.64
C GLU A 133 26.91 -2.75 -2.81
N PRO A 134 26.08 -1.69 -2.73
CA PRO A 134 25.96 -0.73 -3.81
C PRO A 134 27.28 0.03 -4.01
N PRO A 135 27.80 0.10 -5.25
CA PRO A 135 28.90 1.01 -5.60
C PRO A 135 28.53 2.46 -5.28
N ALA A 136 29.51 3.36 -5.20
CA ALA A 136 29.20 4.79 -5.07
C ALA A 136 28.38 5.28 -6.27
N TYR A 137 27.31 6.05 -6.00
CA TYR A 137 26.53 6.69 -7.06
C TYR A 137 27.40 7.70 -7.80
N THR A 138 27.29 7.73 -9.13
CA THR A 138 27.90 8.74 -9.98
C THR A 138 26.96 9.12 -11.13
N GLU A 139 27.01 10.37 -11.59
CA GLU A 139 26.23 10.81 -12.75
C GLU A 139 26.59 10.00 -14.02
N GLN A 140 27.88 9.68 -14.20
CA GLN A 140 28.33 8.83 -15.31
C GLN A 140 27.70 7.42 -15.28
N SER A 141 27.55 6.81 -14.10
CA SER A 141 26.88 5.52 -13.95
C SER A 141 25.39 5.62 -14.27
N ALA A 142 24.74 6.72 -13.88
CA ALA A 142 23.34 6.96 -14.23
C ALA A 142 23.14 7.20 -15.74
N GLU A 143 24.05 7.91 -16.41
CA GLU A 143 24.03 8.09 -17.88
C GLU A 143 24.19 6.77 -18.61
N LEU A 144 25.15 5.93 -18.19
CA LEU A 144 25.29 4.57 -18.70
C LEU A 144 24.00 3.77 -18.45
N GLY A 145 23.47 3.87 -17.23
CA GLY A 145 22.25 3.21 -16.81
C GLY A 145 21.06 3.52 -17.69
N LYS A 146 20.91 4.78 -18.11
CA LYS A 146 19.87 5.20 -19.04
C LYS A 146 19.96 4.47 -20.37
N ALA A 147 21.17 4.39 -20.94
CA ALA A 147 21.39 3.67 -22.20
C ALA A 147 21.05 2.18 -22.06
N VAL A 148 21.52 1.52 -21.00
CA VAL A 148 21.23 0.11 -20.74
C VAL A 148 19.74 -0.12 -20.48
N TYR A 149 19.07 0.79 -19.78
CA TYR A 149 17.64 0.73 -19.49
C TYR A 149 16.80 0.74 -20.78
N GLU A 150 17.15 1.59 -21.74
CA GLU A 150 16.51 1.64 -23.05
C GLU A 150 16.81 0.38 -23.88
N GLU A 151 18.09 -0.05 -23.93
CA GLU A 151 18.54 -1.25 -24.66
C GLU A 151 17.88 -2.54 -24.15
N THR A 152 17.76 -2.68 -22.83
CA THR A 152 17.13 -3.82 -22.16
C THR A 152 15.60 -3.85 -22.38
N GLY A 153 15.03 -2.74 -22.86
CA GLY A 153 13.60 -2.63 -23.16
C GLY A 153 12.73 -2.25 -21.96
N CYS A 154 13.32 -1.78 -20.85
CA CYS A 154 12.59 -1.33 -19.66
C CYS A 154 11.58 -0.22 -20.02
N ALA A 155 11.98 0.68 -20.91
CA ALA A 155 11.18 1.80 -21.39
C ALA A 155 9.87 1.37 -22.09
N ARG A 156 9.76 0.14 -22.61
CA ARG A 156 8.52 -0.36 -23.24
C ARG A 156 7.37 -0.41 -22.25
N CYS A 157 7.66 -0.72 -20.99
CA CYS A 157 6.67 -0.75 -19.92
C CYS A 157 6.74 0.52 -19.08
N HIS A 158 7.94 0.93 -18.67
CA HIS A 158 8.12 1.99 -17.70
C HIS A 158 8.25 3.41 -18.31
N GLY A 159 8.38 3.54 -19.64
CA GLY A 159 8.63 4.82 -20.31
C GLY A 159 10.08 5.28 -20.20
N ASN A 160 10.52 6.20 -21.07
CA ASN A 160 11.92 6.68 -21.12
C ASN A 160 12.35 7.54 -19.92
N ILE A 161 11.41 7.94 -19.08
CA ILE A 161 11.65 8.71 -17.85
C ILE A 161 11.02 8.02 -16.63
N GLY A 162 10.60 6.77 -16.77
CA GLY A 162 10.16 5.94 -15.66
C GLY A 162 8.73 6.17 -15.16
N PHE A 163 7.88 6.93 -15.83
CA PHE A 163 6.50 7.22 -15.36
C PHE A 163 5.53 6.04 -15.49
N GLY A 164 5.95 4.87 -15.94
CA GLY A 164 5.03 3.74 -16.12
C GLY A 164 4.01 3.98 -17.25
N ASP A 165 4.39 4.80 -18.22
CA ASP A 165 3.61 5.23 -19.39
C ASP A 165 4.21 4.71 -20.71
N GLY A 166 5.02 3.66 -20.64
CA GLY A 166 5.57 3.02 -21.83
C GLY A 166 4.47 2.47 -22.74
N PRO A 167 4.73 2.27 -24.04
CA PRO A 167 3.73 1.85 -25.02
C PRO A 167 3.01 0.53 -24.67
N SER A 168 3.67 -0.36 -23.92
CA SER A 168 3.06 -1.62 -23.46
C SER A 168 2.23 -1.45 -22.18
N ALA A 169 2.45 -0.39 -21.39
CA ALA A 169 1.84 -0.20 -20.07
C ALA A 169 0.32 -0.37 -20.06
N PRO A 170 -0.47 0.16 -21.02
CA PRO A 170 -1.93 0.01 -21.00
C PRO A 170 -2.42 -1.43 -21.17
N THR A 171 -1.59 -2.31 -21.73
CA THR A 171 -1.96 -3.69 -22.08
C THR A 171 -1.42 -4.75 -21.12
N LEU A 172 -0.60 -4.36 -20.15
CA LEU A 172 0.01 -5.32 -19.22
C LEU A 172 -1.05 -5.95 -18.32
N LYS A 173 -0.93 -7.26 -18.14
CA LYS A 173 -1.77 -8.05 -17.23
C LYS A 173 -0.89 -8.97 -16.40
N ASP A 174 -1.33 -9.28 -15.19
CA ASP A 174 -0.73 -10.32 -14.38
C ASP A 174 -1.21 -11.71 -14.80
N ASP A 175 -0.70 -12.75 -14.14
CA ASP A 175 -1.04 -14.15 -14.45
C ASP A 175 -2.52 -14.48 -14.19
N TRP A 176 -3.27 -13.61 -13.50
CA TRP A 176 -4.71 -13.73 -13.24
C TRP A 176 -5.55 -12.91 -14.24
N ASP A 177 -4.95 -12.47 -15.35
CA ASP A 177 -5.57 -11.62 -16.38
C ASP A 177 -6.06 -10.25 -15.86
N VAL A 178 -5.56 -9.84 -14.68
CA VAL A 178 -5.87 -8.52 -14.11
C VAL A 178 -4.88 -7.50 -14.64
N HIS A 179 -5.39 -6.37 -15.13
CA HIS A 179 -4.53 -5.28 -15.58
C HIS A 179 -3.61 -4.80 -14.46
N ILE A 180 -2.32 -4.69 -14.75
CA ILE A 180 -1.32 -4.18 -13.82
C ILE A 180 -0.50 -3.06 -14.46
N ARG A 181 -0.26 -2.02 -13.68
CA ARG A 181 0.56 -0.88 -14.11
C ARG A 181 1.98 -0.99 -13.57
N PRO A 182 3.01 -0.67 -14.38
CA PRO A 182 4.36 -0.46 -13.89
C PRO A 182 4.39 0.70 -12.89
N ALA A 183 5.26 0.60 -11.88
CA ALA A 183 5.45 1.69 -10.93
C ALA A 183 6.01 2.93 -11.63
N ASP A 184 5.63 4.11 -11.13
CA ASP A 184 6.34 5.36 -11.43
C ASP A 184 7.69 5.35 -10.71
N LEU A 185 8.74 5.12 -11.49
CA LEU A 185 10.12 5.00 -11.02
C LEU A 185 10.71 6.31 -10.50
N SER A 186 10.05 7.45 -10.75
CA SER A 186 10.43 8.74 -10.14
C SER A 186 9.98 8.88 -8.68
N MET A 187 9.17 7.93 -8.18
CA MET A 187 8.58 7.94 -6.84
C MET A 187 9.04 6.74 -5.99
N PRO A 188 10.33 6.63 -5.61
CA PRO A 188 10.88 5.46 -4.92
C PRO A 188 10.25 5.17 -3.55
N TRP A 189 9.67 6.16 -2.88
CA TRP A 189 8.91 5.98 -1.64
C TRP A 189 7.63 5.14 -1.85
N THR A 190 7.17 4.97 -3.10
CA THR A 190 6.04 4.11 -3.46
C THR A 190 6.43 2.67 -3.77
N PHE A 191 7.73 2.35 -3.80
CA PHE A 191 8.20 1.03 -4.21
C PHE A 191 7.86 -0.01 -3.13
N ARG A 192 7.02 -0.97 -3.50
CA ARG A 192 6.58 -2.07 -2.62
C ARG A 192 7.73 -2.94 -2.11
N GLY A 193 8.83 -3.00 -2.84
CA GLY A 193 10.05 -3.70 -2.41
C GLY A 193 10.92 -2.86 -1.46
N GLY A 194 10.79 -1.54 -1.47
CA GLY A 194 11.73 -0.59 -0.88
C GLY A 194 12.37 0.29 -1.96
N GLY A 195 12.65 1.55 -1.62
CA GLY A 195 13.16 2.57 -2.54
C GLY A 195 14.69 2.68 -2.61
N THR A 196 15.43 1.99 -1.73
CA THR A 196 16.90 2.13 -1.70
C THR A 196 17.55 1.51 -2.93
N ARG A 197 18.76 1.96 -3.31
CA ARG A 197 19.53 1.37 -4.42
C ARG A 197 19.68 -0.15 -4.28
N LYS A 198 19.88 -0.65 -3.06
CA LYS A 198 19.95 -2.10 -2.77
C LYS A 198 18.61 -2.81 -2.96
N ASP A 199 17.50 -2.18 -2.58
CA ASP A 199 16.16 -2.72 -2.80
C ASP A 199 15.77 -2.76 -4.30
N ILE A 200 16.16 -1.73 -5.06
CA ILE A 200 15.94 -1.67 -6.51
C ILE A 200 16.76 -2.76 -7.19
N PHE A 201 18.05 -2.90 -6.84
CA PHE A 201 18.91 -3.97 -7.37
C PHE A 201 18.30 -5.36 -7.11
N ARG A 202 17.86 -5.62 -5.87
CA ARG A 202 17.18 -6.87 -5.52
C ARG A 202 15.94 -7.10 -6.39
N THR A 203 15.11 -6.07 -6.53
CA THR A 203 13.86 -6.15 -7.30
C THR A 203 14.14 -6.46 -8.77
N MET A 204 15.12 -5.80 -9.37
CA MET A 204 15.55 -6.06 -10.74
C MET A 204 16.14 -7.47 -10.90
N SER A 205 16.90 -7.95 -9.93
CA SER A 205 17.51 -9.27 -9.99
C SER A 205 16.47 -10.39 -9.88
N ALA A 206 15.55 -10.28 -8.92
CA ALA A 206 14.56 -11.31 -8.61
C ALA A 206 13.31 -11.28 -9.51
N GLY A 207 12.93 -10.10 -10.02
CA GLY A 207 11.67 -9.87 -10.72
C GLY A 207 10.44 -10.05 -9.83
N PHE A 208 9.26 -10.00 -10.44
CA PHE A 208 7.99 -10.16 -9.75
C PHE A 208 7.21 -11.37 -10.30
N ASN A 209 7.22 -12.50 -9.57
CA ASN A 209 6.45 -13.68 -9.96
C ASN A 209 4.96 -13.34 -10.09
N GLY A 210 4.33 -13.91 -11.11
CA GLY A 210 2.94 -13.61 -11.43
C GLY A 210 2.74 -12.30 -12.20
N THR A 211 3.79 -11.68 -12.73
CA THR A 211 3.68 -10.44 -13.51
C THR A 211 4.63 -10.43 -14.72
N PRO A 212 4.42 -9.53 -15.69
CA PRO A 212 5.33 -9.35 -16.82
C PRO A 212 6.70 -8.74 -16.48
N MET A 213 7.01 -8.42 -15.20
CA MET A 213 8.30 -7.87 -14.81
C MET A 213 9.29 -9.01 -14.48
N PRO A 214 10.22 -9.36 -15.40
CA PRO A 214 11.15 -10.46 -15.20
C PRO A 214 12.25 -10.09 -14.20
N GLY A 215 12.96 -11.10 -13.72
CA GLY A 215 14.25 -10.93 -13.05
C GLY A 215 15.39 -11.00 -14.05
N PHE A 216 16.41 -10.18 -13.82
CA PHE A 216 17.58 -10.06 -14.68
C PHE A 216 18.83 -10.74 -14.11
N HIS A 217 18.70 -11.45 -12.98
CA HIS A 217 19.78 -12.25 -12.41
C HIS A 217 20.32 -13.25 -13.45
N GLY A 218 21.63 -13.23 -13.68
CA GLY A 218 22.31 -14.08 -14.68
C GLY A 218 22.07 -13.71 -16.15
N SER A 219 21.13 -12.80 -16.44
CA SER A 219 20.82 -12.35 -17.80
C SER A 219 21.53 -11.04 -18.19
N ILE A 220 21.88 -10.22 -17.20
CA ILE A 220 22.59 -8.95 -17.36
C ILE A 220 23.77 -8.93 -16.38
N GLU A 221 24.90 -8.35 -16.79
CA GLU A 221 26.05 -8.18 -15.90
C GLU A 221 25.69 -7.31 -14.67
N VAL A 222 26.23 -7.66 -13.50
CA VAL A 222 25.92 -7.00 -12.22
C VAL A 222 26.17 -5.49 -12.28
N GLU A 223 27.25 -5.08 -12.95
CA GLU A 223 27.63 -3.69 -13.15
C GLU A 223 26.60 -2.92 -13.96
N LYS A 224 25.99 -3.57 -14.97
CA LYS A 224 24.91 -2.97 -15.78
C LYS A 224 23.61 -2.86 -15.00
N ILE A 225 23.29 -3.82 -14.13
CA ILE A 225 22.15 -3.69 -13.21
C ILE A 225 22.37 -2.49 -12.28
N TRP A 226 23.56 -2.31 -11.71
CA TRP A 226 23.89 -1.14 -10.90
C TRP A 226 23.80 0.18 -11.66
N ALA A 227 24.22 0.21 -12.92
CA ALA A 227 24.06 1.39 -13.76
C ALA A 227 22.56 1.74 -13.92
N ILE A 228 21.70 0.76 -14.23
CA ILE A 228 20.25 0.99 -14.31
C ILE A 228 19.69 1.46 -12.96
N VAL A 229 20.14 0.89 -11.84
CA VAL A 229 19.75 1.34 -10.49
C VAL A 229 20.11 2.81 -10.27
N ASP A 230 21.28 3.24 -10.71
CA ASP A 230 21.71 4.66 -10.63
C ASP A 230 20.86 5.55 -11.50
N TYR A 231 20.51 5.10 -12.70
CA TYR A 231 19.56 5.81 -13.55
C TYR A 231 18.19 5.96 -12.85
N ILE A 232 17.63 4.89 -12.30
CA ILE A 232 16.36 4.95 -11.55
C ILE A 232 16.48 5.90 -10.35
N ALA A 233 17.57 5.81 -9.59
CA ALA A 233 17.82 6.71 -8.47
C ALA A 233 17.90 8.18 -8.91
N SER A 234 18.48 8.46 -10.08
CA SER A 234 18.57 9.81 -10.62
C SER A 234 17.20 10.45 -10.90
N LEU A 235 16.17 9.64 -11.21
CA LEU A 235 14.82 10.13 -11.50
C LEU A 235 14.16 10.82 -10.30
N SER A 236 14.56 10.49 -9.08
CA SER A 236 14.09 11.13 -7.85
C SER A 236 15.12 12.09 -7.24
N GLY A 237 16.23 12.39 -7.93
CA GLY A 237 17.34 13.15 -7.34
C GLY A 237 18.11 12.36 -6.28
N ASN A 238 18.13 11.03 -6.38
CA ASN A 238 18.79 10.09 -5.48
C ASN A 238 18.29 10.19 -4.01
N THR A 239 17.01 10.52 -3.83
CA THR A 239 16.33 10.45 -2.53
C THR A 239 15.25 9.38 -2.53
N VAL A 240 15.05 8.76 -1.37
CA VAL A 240 13.98 7.79 -1.08
C VAL A 240 12.92 8.37 -0.15
N GLU A 241 13.13 9.60 0.32
CA GLU A 241 12.23 10.28 1.25
C GLU A 241 10.97 10.75 0.54
N GLU A 242 9.86 10.74 1.27
CA GLU A 242 8.61 11.30 0.78
C GLU A 242 8.73 12.83 0.64
N PRO A 243 8.43 13.41 -0.54
CA PRO A 243 8.62 14.84 -0.78
C PRO A 243 7.45 15.70 -0.25
N TYR A 244 6.68 15.20 0.73
CA TYR A 244 5.43 15.83 1.14
C TYR A 244 5.66 17.06 2.01
N GLY A 245 4.92 18.12 1.71
CA GLY A 245 4.93 19.37 2.46
C GLY A 245 3.52 19.85 2.78
N THR A 246 3.44 20.88 3.62
CA THR A 246 2.17 21.48 4.09
C THR A 246 1.98 22.91 3.61
N MET A 247 2.99 23.53 3.00
CA MET A 247 2.98 24.95 2.62
C MET A 247 3.66 25.15 1.28
N ILE A 248 2.99 25.89 0.38
CA ILE A 248 3.57 26.35 -0.89
C ILE A 248 4.37 27.63 -0.63
N LYS A 249 5.66 27.62 -0.97
CA LYS A 249 6.50 28.83 -0.92
C LYS A 249 6.45 29.53 -2.28
N ALA A 250 5.79 30.69 -2.33
CA ALA A 250 5.71 31.49 -3.55
C ALA A 250 6.97 32.36 -3.73
N VAL A 251 7.42 32.53 -4.98
CA VAL A 251 8.56 33.38 -5.34
C VAL A 251 8.08 34.70 -5.95
N GLY A 252 8.57 35.82 -5.41
CA GLY A 252 8.26 37.16 -5.92
C GLY A 252 8.91 37.42 -7.29
N ARG A 253 8.19 38.12 -8.17
CA ARG A 253 8.64 38.58 -9.49
C ARG A 253 8.30 40.06 -9.66
N ASP A 254 9.21 40.79 -10.31
CA ASP A 254 9.00 42.21 -10.64
C ASP A 254 8.27 42.39 -11.99
N GLU A 255 8.31 41.37 -12.83
CA GLU A 255 7.72 41.38 -14.17
C GLU A 255 6.24 40.95 -14.15
N ALA A 256 5.52 41.28 -15.23
CA ALA A 256 4.16 40.80 -15.44
C ALA A 256 4.16 39.27 -15.59
N ILE A 257 3.13 38.62 -15.02
CA ILE A 257 2.99 37.16 -15.09
C ILE A 257 2.37 36.79 -16.44
N ASP A 258 3.20 36.32 -17.37
CA ASP A 258 2.74 35.80 -18.66
C ASP A 258 2.58 34.27 -18.61
N LEU A 259 1.34 33.82 -18.46
CA LEU A 259 1.01 32.39 -18.44
C LEU A 259 1.34 31.66 -19.75
N ALA A 260 1.57 32.37 -20.87
CA ALA A 260 1.99 31.76 -22.13
C ALA A 260 3.38 31.10 -22.04
N GLN A 261 4.21 31.48 -21.05
CA GLN A 261 5.52 30.87 -20.80
C GLN A 261 5.41 29.48 -20.14
N GLY A 262 4.22 29.09 -19.64
CA GLY A 262 3.96 27.76 -19.10
C GLY A 262 4.91 27.35 -17.97
N ALA A 263 5.59 26.20 -18.11
CA ALA A 263 6.44 25.65 -17.06
C ALA A 263 7.71 26.48 -16.79
N ALA A 264 8.26 27.17 -17.79
CA ALA A 264 9.49 27.97 -17.66
C ALA A 264 9.33 29.11 -16.64
N LEU A 265 8.10 29.63 -16.53
CA LEU A 265 7.72 30.67 -15.57
C LEU A 265 8.01 30.27 -14.10
N PHE A 266 7.99 28.96 -13.80
CA PHE A 266 8.13 28.38 -12.47
C PHE A 266 9.48 27.70 -12.21
N GLU A 267 10.47 27.78 -13.11
CA GLU A 267 11.71 26.98 -13.04
C GLU A 267 12.47 27.13 -11.71
N ASN A 268 12.46 28.34 -11.12
CA ASN A 268 13.12 28.63 -9.84
C ASN A 268 12.18 28.61 -8.63
N ALA A 269 10.89 28.33 -8.82
CA ALA A 269 9.92 28.26 -7.73
C ALA A 269 10.03 26.91 -7.01
N PRO A 270 10.14 26.88 -5.65
CA PRO A 270 10.19 25.64 -4.91
C PRO A 270 8.96 24.76 -5.17
N LYS A 271 9.19 23.47 -5.44
CA LYS A 271 8.13 22.48 -5.61
C LYS A 271 7.73 21.92 -4.25
N THR A 272 6.44 22.00 -3.92
CA THR A 272 5.85 21.34 -2.74
C THR A 272 4.90 20.26 -3.19
N THR A 273 5.06 19.03 -2.70
CA THR A 273 4.18 17.92 -3.05
C THR A 273 3.19 17.65 -1.93
N PHE A 274 1.94 17.37 -2.29
CA PHE A 274 0.87 17.02 -1.37
C PHE A 274 0.36 15.63 -1.70
N PRO A 275 0.21 14.74 -0.71
CA PRO A 275 -0.38 13.43 -0.95
C PRO A 275 -1.87 13.61 -1.29
N VAL A 276 -2.35 12.79 -2.22
CA VAL A 276 -3.78 12.71 -2.53
C VAL A 276 -4.26 11.33 -2.12
N VAL A 277 -5.35 11.30 -1.36
CA VAL A 277 -6.03 10.08 -0.96
C VAL A 277 -7.36 9.97 -1.69
N GLY A 278 -7.86 8.75 -1.81
CA GLY A 278 -9.16 8.50 -2.40
C GLY A 278 -10.28 9.21 -1.64
N GLN A 279 -11.19 9.88 -2.35
CA GLN A 279 -12.40 10.43 -1.74
C GLN A 279 -13.40 9.29 -1.49
N ILE A 280 -13.72 9.02 -0.23
CA ILE A 280 -14.63 7.94 0.19
C ILE A 280 -15.88 8.45 0.93
N VAL A 281 -15.92 9.74 1.27
CA VAL A 281 -17.00 10.38 2.04
C VAL A 281 -18.22 10.60 1.15
N GLU A 282 -18.03 11.27 0.02
CA GLU A 282 -19.12 11.63 -0.89
C GLU A 282 -19.43 10.55 -1.93
N LYS A 283 -20.67 10.56 -2.43
CA LYS A 283 -21.09 9.67 -3.53
C LYS A 283 -20.27 9.99 -4.79
N GLY A 284 -19.83 8.95 -5.50
CA GLY A 284 -18.73 9.07 -6.48
C GLY A 284 -17.37 8.64 -5.91
N ARG A 285 -17.39 7.81 -4.86
CA ARG A 285 -16.21 7.32 -4.13
C ARG A 285 -15.13 6.82 -5.07
N ASN A 286 -13.91 7.30 -4.87
CA ASN A 286 -12.72 6.85 -5.57
C ASN A 286 -11.77 6.17 -4.59
N PHE A 287 -11.96 4.88 -4.36
CA PHE A 287 -11.08 4.06 -3.51
C PHE A 287 -9.67 3.87 -4.11
N HIS A 288 -9.50 4.19 -5.40
CA HIS A 288 -8.30 3.87 -6.17
C HIS A 288 -7.87 5.10 -6.99
N PRO A 289 -7.40 6.17 -6.33
CA PRO A 289 -6.97 7.35 -7.04
C PRO A 289 -5.81 7.00 -7.96
N SER A 290 -5.90 7.46 -9.20
CA SER A 290 -4.83 7.25 -10.18
C SER A 290 -3.67 8.21 -9.98
N ALA A 291 -3.93 9.37 -9.38
CA ALA A 291 -2.91 10.28 -8.91
C ALA A 291 -2.74 10.09 -7.39
N VAL A 292 -1.51 9.79 -6.96
CA VAL A 292 -1.17 9.63 -5.54
C VAL A 292 -0.67 10.92 -4.89
N ALA A 293 -0.38 11.93 -5.70
CA ALA A 293 0.14 13.22 -5.25
C ALA A 293 -0.11 14.33 -6.27
N ILE A 294 -0.15 15.57 -5.78
CA ILE A 294 -0.12 16.80 -6.57
C ILE A 294 1.08 17.61 -6.12
N SER A 295 1.92 18.04 -7.06
CA SER A 295 2.96 19.03 -6.82
C SER A 295 2.47 20.42 -7.18
N ALA A 296 2.79 21.41 -6.34
CA ALA A 296 2.49 22.80 -6.55
C ALA A 296 3.77 23.65 -6.54
N GLN A 297 3.81 24.64 -7.43
CA GLN A 297 4.78 25.74 -7.44
C GLN A 297 3.99 27.04 -7.52
N ALA A 298 4.46 28.11 -6.89
CA ALA A 298 3.80 29.40 -6.94
C ALA A 298 4.79 30.54 -7.18
N ILE A 299 4.32 31.55 -7.91
CA ILE A 299 4.98 32.84 -8.09
C ILE A 299 3.96 33.95 -7.87
N TYR A 300 4.42 35.15 -7.53
CA TYR A 300 3.55 36.30 -7.35
C TYR A 300 4.25 37.60 -7.73
N ASN A 301 3.48 38.62 -8.07
CA ASN A 301 3.92 40.01 -8.15
C ASN A 301 2.99 40.89 -7.28
N GLN A 302 2.95 42.22 -7.50
CA GLN A 302 2.11 43.11 -6.69
C GLN A 302 0.60 42.93 -6.93
N ASP A 303 0.21 42.42 -8.10
CA ASP A 303 -1.17 42.40 -8.57
C ASP A 303 -1.75 40.97 -8.62
N GLU A 304 -0.91 39.97 -8.84
CA GLU A 304 -1.32 38.61 -9.20
C GLU A 304 -0.48 37.53 -8.51
N VAL A 305 -1.10 36.36 -8.34
CA VAL A 305 -0.46 35.11 -7.93
C VAL A 305 -0.75 34.06 -8.99
N ALA A 306 0.29 33.37 -9.47
CA ALA A 306 0.14 32.22 -10.34
C ALA A 306 0.60 30.95 -9.64
N ILE A 307 -0.19 29.88 -9.79
CA ILE A 307 0.06 28.57 -9.19
C ILE A 307 0.10 27.54 -10.32
N ARG A 308 1.19 26.77 -10.38
CA ARG A 308 1.30 25.61 -11.23
C ARG A 308 1.04 24.35 -10.42
N LEU A 309 0.03 23.59 -10.82
CA LEU A 309 -0.23 22.26 -10.31
C LEU A 309 0.28 21.23 -11.33
N THR A 310 0.94 20.19 -10.84
CA THR A 310 1.39 19.05 -11.65
C THR A 310 1.04 17.77 -10.91
N TRP A 311 0.44 16.81 -11.59
CA TRP A 311 0.17 15.48 -11.06
C TRP A 311 0.45 14.46 -12.13
N HIS A 312 0.75 13.24 -11.71
CA HIS A 312 0.89 12.10 -12.60
C HIS A 312 -0.36 11.24 -12.47
N ASP A 313 -1.17 11.21 -13.53
CA ASP A 313 -2.40 10.42 -13.59
C ASP A 313 -2.09 9.02 -14.11
N MET A 314 -2.18 8.04 -13.22
CA MET A 314 -1.91 6.65 -13.56
C MET A 314 -3.08 5.88 -14.20
N ARG A 315 -4.12 6.53 -14.72
CA ARG A 315 -5.19 5.82 -15.45
C ARG A 315 -4.64 5.20 -16.73
N ALA A 316 -4.94 3.92 -16.94
CA ALA A 316 -4.77 3.24 -18.23
C ALA A 316 -5.85 3.63 -19.25
N GLU A 317 -6.85 4.39 -18.82
CA GLU A 317 -8.04 4.70 -19.59
C GLU A 317 -7.89 6.03 -20.34
N THR A 318 -7.79 5.93 -21.67
CA THR A 318 -7.71 7.08 -22.58
C THR A 318 -9.09 7.61 -22.99
N SER A 319 -10.20 6.99 -22.55
CA SER A 319 -11.56 7.49 -22.79
C SER A 319 -11.99 8.63 -21.85
N GLY A 320 -11.12 9.04 -20.94
CA GLY A 320 -11.34 10.17 -20.05
C GLY A 320 -11.51 11.46 -20.85
N HIS A 321 -12.76 11.89 -21.02
CA HIS A 321 -13.05 13.30 -21.18
C HIS A 321 -12.59 13.95 -19.87
N ASN A 322 -11.59 14.84 -19.93
CA ASN A 322 -11.39 15.78 -18.85
C ASN A 322 -12.78 16.36 -18.56
N ALA A 323 -13.29 16.21 -17.35
CA ALA A 323 -14.52 16.89 -16.97
C ALA A 323 -14.15 18.36 -16.69
N PRO A 324 -14.44 19.33 -17.56
CA PRO A 324 -15.06 20.52 -17.02
C PRO A 324 -16.47 20.11 -16.55
N ASP A 325 -17.04 20.80 -15.58
CA ASP A 325 -18.47 20.74 -15.25
C ASP A 325 -18.93 19.75 -14.17
N LEU A 326 -18.07 19.36 -13.22
CA LEU A 326 -18.60 19.09 -11.88
C LEU A 326 -18.99 20.43 -11.26
N GLN A 327 -20.24 20.86 -11.47
CA GLN A 327 -20.85 21.85 -10.58
C GLN A 327 -20.84 21.23 -9.18
N VAL A 328 -19.96 21.76 -8.34
CA VAL A 328 -20.05 21.57 -6.89
C VAL A 328 -21.25 22.40 -6.47
N GLU A 329 -22.38 21.77 -6.22
CA GLU A 329 -23.47 22.48 -5.56
C GLU A 329 -22.94 22.97 -4.21
N GLU A 330 -23.18 24.25 -3.90
CA GLU A 330 -22.91 24.81 -2.57
C GLU A 330 -23.73 24.00 -1.57
N GLY A 331 -23.10 22.97 -0.99
CA GLY A 331 -23.67 22.23 0.12
C GLY A 331 -23.83 23.22 1.27
N ASP A 332 -25.08 23.48 1.65
CA ASP A 332 -25.47 24.13 2.91
C ASP A 332 -25.01 23.26 4.10
N ASP A 333 -23.69 23.19 4.32
CA ASP A 333 -23.06 22.51 5.44
C ASP A 333 -23.22 23.30 6.76
N HIS A 334 -23.94 24.43 6.72
CA HIS A 334 -24.25 25.20 7.93
C HIS A 334 -25.43 24.65 8.74
N ASP A 335 -26.27 23.79 8.17
CA ASP A 335 -27.56 23.46 8.80
C ASP A 335 -27.75 21.99 9.21
N ARG A 336 -26.78 21.12 8.92
CA ARG A 336 -26.91 19.66 9.18
C ARG A 336 -26.54 19.23 10.60
N PHE A 337 -26.00 20.15 11.42
CA PHE A 337 -25.59 19.89 12.81
C PHE A 337 -26.36 20.68 13.86
N LEU A 338 -27.43 21.40 13.50
CA LEU A 338 -28.26 22.12 14.47
C LEU A 338 -29.40 21.23 15.00
N PRO A 339 -29.63 21.18 16.33
CA PRO A 339 -30.77 20.47 16.92
C PRO A 339 -32.11 21.02 16.40
N LYS A 340 -33.07 20.12 16.14
CA LYS A 340 -34.40 20.38 15.55
C LYS A 340 -35.28 21.46 16.24
N GLN A 341 -34.88 22.01 17.39
CA GLN A 341 -35.68 22.99 18.15
C GLN A 341 -35.51 24.46 17.71
N ALA A 342 -34.61 24.76 16.76
CA ALA A 342 -34.43 26.14 16.27
C ALA A 342 -35.30 26.50 15.04
N ARG A 343 -36.12 25.58 14.52
CA ARG A 343 -37.02 25.84 13.38
C ARG A 343 -38.42 26.19 13.90
N GLY A 344 -38.67 27.48 14.07
CA GLY A 344 -39.99 27.98 14.46
C GLY A 344 -41.01 27.92 13.32
N GLY A 345 -42.17 27.32 13.60
CA GLY A 345 -43.48 27.70 13.04
C GLY A 345 -44.07 26.81 11.95
N GLY A 346 -45.12 26.05 12.28
CA GLY A 346 -46.23 25.75 11.36
C GLY A 346 -46.57 24.27 11.07
N GLU A 347 -47.45 23.71 11.89
CA GLU A 347 -48.45 22.65 11.64
C GLU A 347 -48.09 21.28 10.98
N ALA A 348 -48.10 20.28 11.87
CA ALA A 348 -48.45 18.85 11.79
C ALA A 348 -49.11 18.25 10.51
N ALA A 349 -48.64 17.06 10.10
CA ALA A 349 -49.30 15.77 10.39
C ALA A 349 -48.45 14.55 9.94
N ALA A 350 -48.30 13.58 10.86
CA ALA A 350 -48.03 12.11 10.82
C ALA A 350 -47.66 11.42 9.47
N GLU A 351 -46.81 10.38 9.39
CA GLU A 351 -46.34 9.39 10.38
C GLU A 351 -45.08 8.66 9.87
N GLU A 352 -44.32 8.10 10.81
CA GLU A 352 -43.00 7.49 10.67
C GLU A 352 -43.03 6.02 10.19
N GLY A 353 -41.97 5.60 9.49
CA GLY A 353 -41.59 4.21 9.29
C GLY A 353 -40.11 4.03 9.64
N ASP A 354 -39.87 3.48 10.82
CA ASP A 354 -38.57 3.12 11.40
C ASP A 354 -37.96 1.87 10.70
N VAL A 355 -36.64 1.88 10.45
CA VAL A 355 -35.85 0.78 9.84
C VAL A 355 -34.71 0.39 10.80
N TRP A 356 -34.98 0.38 12.10
CA TRP A 356 -34.19 -0.39 13.06
C TRP A 356 -35.14 -1.36 13.76
N GLY A 357 -35.59 -2.37 13.02
CA GLY A 357 -36.49 -3.40 13.50
C GLY A 357 -35.75 -4.40 14.40
N ASP A 358 -36.09 -4.37 15.69
CA ASP A 358 -35.86 -5.48 16.61
C ASP A 358 -37.19 -6.05 17.13
N ALA A 359 -37.29 -7.37 16.98
CA ALA A 359 -38.07 -8.36 17.74
C ALA A 359 -39.55 -8.07 18.09
N ALA A 360 -40.46 -8.78 17.42
CA ALA A 360 -41.78 -9.10 17.96
C ALA A 360 -41.79 -10.54 18.48
N ALA A 361 -41.85 -10.68 19.80
CA ALA A 361 -42.32 -11.87 20.49
C ALA A 361 -43.80 -11.64 20.88
N ASP A 362 -44.64 -12.62 20.58
CA ASP A 362 -46.05 -12.76 20.95
C ASP A 362 -46.29 -14.28 21.07
N ASP A 363 -47.06 -14.91 21.96
CA ASP A 363 -47.92 -14.57 23.10
C ASP A 363 -47.96 -15.89 23.93
N SER A 364 -48.21 -15.81 25.24
CA SER A 364 -49.33 -16.52 25.89
C SER A 364 -49.11 -16.77 27.39
N SER A 365 -49.95 -16.08 28.16
CA SER A 365 -50.77 -16.61 29.25
C SER A 365 -50.26 -16.64 30.71
N SER A 366 -51.12 -16.02 31.53
CA SER A 366 -51.53 -16.38 32.90
C SER A 366 -50.69 -15.89 34.09
N GLY A 367 -51.13 -14.74 34.60
CA GLY A 367 -51.73 -14.60 35.95
C GLY A 367 -50.90 -14.99 37.17
N ALA A 368 -50.54 -14.01 37.98
CA ALA A 368 -51.03 -13.87 39.36
C ALA A 368 -50.45 -12.64 40.05
N THR A 369 -51.30 -12.06 40.88
CA THR A 369 -51.26 -10.82 41.64
C THR A 369 -50.39 -10.79 42.91
N TRP A 370 -49.89 -9.59 43.20
CA TRP A 370 -49.66 -8.89 44.49
C TRP A 370 -48.73 -9.51 45.56
N SER A 371 -47.55 -8.91 45.75
CA SER A 371 -47.24 -7.96 46.85
C SER A 371 -45.93 -7.22 46.55
#